data_AF-A0A2A4UBD5-F1
#
_entry.id   AF-A0A2A4UBD5-F1
#
_cell.length_a   1.000
_cell.length_b   1.000
_cell.length_c   1.000
_cell.angle_alpha   90.00
_cell.angle_beta   90.00
_cell.angle_gamma   90.00
#
_symmetry.space_group_name_H-M   'P 1'
#
loop_
_entity.id
_entity.type
_entity.pdbx_description
1 polymer ?
#
loop_
_entity_poly.entity_id
_entity_poly.type
_entity_poly.pdbx_seq_one_letter_code
_entity_poly.pdbx_strand_id
1 'polypeptide(L)' 'MVDRNDFSCAEVHDLTVDHLASVKKKIASLRKLEKALSSMAAECNRGDVPDCPILDTLFEVQ' A
#
# COMPACT_ATOMS: atom_id res chain seq x y z
N MET A 1 -39.96 -8.92 8.79
CA MET A 1 -39.30 -7.61 8.78
C MET A 1 -38.03 -7.77 9.59
N VAL A 2 -36.87 -7.50 9.01
CA VAL A 2 -35.60 -7.52 9.75
C VAL A 2 -35.54 -6.23 10.55
N ASP A 3 -35.42 -6.31 11.88
CA ASP A 3 -35.28 -5.14 12.74
C ASP A 3 -34.05 -4.35 12.30
N ARG A 4 -34.30 -3.17 11.75
CA ARG A 4 -33.27 -2.27 11.24
C ARG A 4 -32.69 -1.46 12.40
N ASN A 5 -32.28 -2.14 13.47
CA ASN A 5 -31.84 -1.52 14.73
C ASN A 5 -30.57 -2.16 15.33
N ASP A 6 -29.69 -2.75 14.52
CA ASP A 6 -28.43 -3.29 15.06
C ASP A 6 -27.39 -2.22 15.40
N PHE A 7 -27.47 -1.02 14.82
CA PHE A 7 -26.54 0.09 15.12
C PHE A 7 -27.20 1.46 14.93
N SER A 8 -26.92 2.40 15.83
CA SER A 8 -27.25 3.81 15.68
C SER A 8 -26.34 4.49 14.64
N CYS A 9 -26.78 5.63 14.12
CA CYS A 9 -25.98 6.41 13.17
C CYS A 9 -24.62 6.85 13.77
N ALA A 10 -24.57 7.12 15.08
CA ALA A 10 -23.33 7.44 15.78
C ALA A 10 -22.36 6.24 15.81
N GLU A 11 -22.85 5.05 16.14
CA GLU A 11 -22.01 3.84 16.16
C GLU A 11 -21.46 3.50 14.78
N VAL A 12 -22.28 3.62 13.73
CA VAL A 12 -21.83 3.40 12.34
C VAL A 12 -20.81 4.46 11.92
N HIS A 13 -20.99 5.71 12.33
CA HIS A 13 -20.04 6.78 12.05
C HIS A 13 -18.67 6.48 12.66
N ASP A 14 -18.63 6.11 13.94
CA ASP A 14 -17.37 5.85 14.65
C ASP A 14 -16.63 4.65 14.05
N LEU A 15 -17.34 3.56 13.75
CA LEU A 15 -16.79 2.41 13.03
C LEU A 15 -16.23 2.81 11.65
N THR A 16 -16.91 3.71 10.95
CA THR A 16 -16.47 4.19 9.63
C THR A 16 -15.21 5.04 9.74
N VAL A 17 -15.10 5.91 10.74
CA VAL A 17 -13.91 6.73 10.99
C VAL A 17 -12.70 5.86 11.32
N ASP A 18 -12.88 4.83 12.14
CA ASP A 18 -11.83 3.86 12.47
C ASP A 18 -11.36 3.09 11.23
N HIS A 19 -12.31 2.63 10.40
CA HIS A 19 -11.96 1.96 9.16
C HIS A 19 -11.23 2.89 8.18
N LEU A 20 -11.66 4.16 8.09
CA LEU A 20 -11.00 5.18 7.30
C LEU A 20 -9.55 5.41 7.75
N ALA A 21 -9.29 5.40 9.06
CA ALA A 21 -7.93 5.50 9.59
C ALA A 21 -7.05 4.32 9.13
N SER A 22 -7.61 3.09 9.17
CA SER A 22 -6.92 1.89 8.66
C SER A 22 -6.61 1.98 7.16
N VAL A 23 -7.58 2.43 6.35
CA VAL A 23 -7.38 2.64 4.90
C VAL A 23 -6.31 3.70 4.65
N LYS A 24 -6.34 4.84 5.35
CA LYS A 24 -5.31 5.89 5.24
C LYS A 24 -3.91 5.35 5.58
N LYS A 25 -3.80 4.50 6.60
CA LYS A 25 -2.53 3.84 6.96
C LYS A 25 -2.04 2.94 5.83
N LYS A 26 -2.92 2.13 5.22
CA LYS A 26 -2.56 1.28 4.06
C LYS A 26 -2.07 2.11 2.88
N ILE A 27 -2.75 3.21 2.55
CA ILE A 27 -2.34 4.12 1.47
C ILE A 27 -0.95 4.70 1.75
N ALA A 28 -0.68 5.13 2.98
CA ALA A 28 0.63 5.65 3.35
C ALA A 28 1.74 4.60 3.16
N SER A 29 1.49 3.34 3.51
CA SER A 29 2.43 2.24 3.27
C SER A 29 2.62 1.96 1.78
N LEU A 30 1.54 1.93 0.99
CA LEU A 30 1.61 1.70 -0.46
C LEU A 30 2.39 2.81 -1.17
N ARG A 31 2.23 4.08 -0.77
CA ARG A 31 3.02 5.20 -1.31
C ARG A 31 4.51 5.07 -1.02
N LYS A 32 4.89 4.48 0.12
CA LYS A 32 6.31 4.20 0.42
C LYS A 32 6.87 3.13 -0.51
N LEU A 33 6.10 2.06 -0.74
CA LEU A 33 6.49 1.00 -1.69
C LEU A 33 6.57 1.55 -3.12
N GLU A 34 5.59 2.33 -3.55
CA GLU A 34 5.59 3.00 -4.85
C GLU A 34 6.85 3.85 -5.05
N LYS A 35 7.27 4.62 -4.04
CA LYS A 35 8.49 5.43 -4.11
C LYS A 35 9.74 4.57 -4.25
N ALA A 36 9.84 3.48 -3.48
CA ALA A 36 10.97 2.55 -3.57
C ALA A 36 11.06 1.92 -4.97
N LEU A 37 9.93 1.35 -5.47
CA LEU A 37 9.85 0.77 -6.80
C LEU A 37 10.16 1.78 -7.91
N SER A 38 9.69 3.02 -7.75
CA SER A 38 9.97 4.10 -8.71
C SER A 38 11.45 4.48 -8.72
N SER A 39 12.12 4.45 -7.57
CA SER A 39 13.56 4.73 -7.47
C SER A 39 14.37 3.61 -8.15
N MET A 40 14.06 2.36 -7.83
CA MET A 40 14.65 1.17 -8.46
C MET A 40 14.47 1.19 -9.99
N ALA A 41 13.27 1.55 -10.46
CA ALA A 41 12.97 1.66 -11.88
C ALA A 41 13.71 2.81 -12.58
N ALA A 42 13.98 3.92 -11.87
CA ALA A 42 14.74 5.05 -12.40
C ALA A 42 16.24 4.75 -12.50
N GLU A 43 16.77 3.95 -11.59
CA GLU A 43 18.16 3.47 -11.60
C GLU A 43 18.41 2.40 -12.68
N CYS A 44 17.35 1.82 -13.23
CA CYS A 44 17.44 0.91 -14.36
C CYS A 44 17.66 1.68 -15.67
N ASN A 45 18.84 1.50 -16.28
CA ASN A 45 19.24 2.12 -17.55
C ASN A 45 18.42 1.62 -18.77
N ARG A 46 17.45 0.71 -18.59
CA ARG A 46 16.52 0.25 -19.63
C ARG A 46 17.18 -0.25 -20.94
N GLY A 47 18.47 -0.56 -20.91
CA GLY A 47 19.23 -1.23 -21.97
C GLY A 47 19.52 -2.68 -21.60
N ASP A 48 20.00 -3.46 -22.57
CA ASP A 48 20.54 -4.82 -22.36
C ASP A 48 21.89 -4.71 -21.62
N VAL A 49 21.83 -4.28 -20.36
CA VAL A 49 23.00 -4.17 -19.48
C VAL A 49 23.07 -5.41 -18.59
N PRO A 50 24.25 -6.03 -18.46
CA PRO A 50 24.44 -7.24 -17.66
C PRO A 50 24.20 -7.00 -16.16
N ASP A 51 24.34 -5.76 -15.69
CA ASP A 51 24.12 -5.37 -14.30
C ASP A 51 22.80 -4.61 -14.16
N CYS A 52 21.74 -5.33 -13.78
CA CYS A 52 20.46 -4.74 -13.45
C CYS A 52 20.34 -4.63 -11.92
N PRO A 53 20.47 -3.42 -11.33
CA PRO A 53 20.46 -3.25 -9.87
C PRO A 53 19.13 -3.68 -9.21
N ILE A 54 18.05 -3.78 -10.00
CA ILE A 54 16.76 -4.35 -9.57
C ILE A 54 16.88 -5.85 -9.30
N LEU A 55 17.62 -6.60 -10.13
CA LEU A 55 17.83 -8.03 -9.91
C LEU A 55 18.69 -8.25 -8.66
N ASP A 56 19.75 -7.47 -8.49
CA ASP A 56 20.61 -7.57 -7.31
C ASP A 56 19.81 -7.36 -6.01
N THR A 57 18.98 -6.32 -5.95
CA THR A 57 18.13 -6.07 -4.76
C THR A 57 17.01 -7.09 -4.56
N LEU A 58 16.45 -7.67 -5.62
CA LEU A 58 15.38 -8.69 -5.50
C LEU A 58 15.90 -10.08 -5.15
N PHE A 59 17.14 -10.42 -5.53
CA PHE A 59 17.72 -11.74 -5.30
C PHE A 59 18.69 -11.81 -4.12
N GLU A 60 19.03 -10.69 -3.47
CA GLU A 60 19.80 -10.67 -2.22
C GLU A 60 19.00 -11.04 -0.95
N VAL A 61 17.67 -11.16 -1.04
CA VAL A 61 16.82 -11.61 0.08
C VAL A 61 16.49 -13.09 -0.11
N GLN A 62 17.34 -13.96 0.44
CA GLN A 62 17.05 -15.39 0.67
C GLN A 62 16.72 -15.62 2.14
#